data_AF-A0A4S2DND2-F1
#
_entry.id   AF-A0A4S2DND2-F1
#
_cell.length_a   1.000
_cell.length_b   1.000
_cell.length_c   1.000
_cell.angle_alpha   90.00
_cell.angle_beta   90.00
_cell.angle_gamma   90.00
#
_symmetry.space_group_name_H-M   'P 1'
#
loop_
_entity.id
_entity.type
_entity.pdbx_description
1 polymer ?
#
loop_
_entity_poly.entity_id
_entity_poly.type
_entity_poly.pdbx_seq_one_letter_code
_entity_poly.pdbx_strand_id
1 'polypeptide(L)'
;MKKPEILAPAGSLEKLKIAIDFGADAVYIGGGRLNLRAFSDNFTNEEMAEGIKYCHDRGKKLYVTMNVFPRNHDLTGVEDYIKGLYNLGVDAIIVADPSIIMAARTAAPDLEIHLSTQANVTNWMATKFWYEQGVKRVVLARELTFNEINVIKENIPEECELEVFIHGSMCVAYSGRCLISNYMLGRDANKGICSNACRYKYYLVEETRPNEYYPVIEDDNGTYIMNSKDLCMINHIPELIKSGVHSFKIEGRMKSEFYVASVVKAYREAIDTYFENPEGYKFKEEWLETLLKISHRQYHTGFFFGKTGEQNYEGSSYVRDYDIVGVVKGYDEETKEATILQKNRVFEGDEVEILRAHTPYFNVKLNKMFDIEKNKATNVANRAHMMFKVKVDTELKENDMLVKGKRVLEL
;
A
#
# COMPACT_ATOMS: atom_id res chain seq x y z
N MET A 1 -10.99 -22.44 -8.79
CA MET A 1 -10.85 -20.97 -8.67
C MET A 1 -9.37 -20.63 -8.74
N LYS A 2 -8.97 -19.59 -9.48
CA LYS A 2 -7.56 -19.15 -9.51
C LYS A 2 -7.29 -18.28 -8.28
N LYS A 3 -6.15 -18.50 -7.61
CA LYS A 3 -5.75 -17.68 -6.46
C LYS A 3 -5.37 -16.29 -6.96
N PRO A 4 -5.96 -15.21 -6.42
CA PRO A 4 -5.65 -13.85 -6.84
C PRO A 4 -4.24 -13.46 -6.39
N GLU A 5 -3.58 -12.65 -7.21
CA GLU A 5 -2.30 -12.02 -6.90
C GLU A 5 -2.48 -11.01 -5.77
N ILE A 6 -1.60 -10.99 -4.75
CA ILE A 6 -1.45 -9.81 -3.89
C ILE A 6 -0.39 -8.90 -4.49
N LEU A 7 -0.83 -7.73 -4.97
CA LEU A 7 0.05 -6.69 -5.48
C LEU A 7 0.32 -5.62 -4.40
N ALA A 8 1.54 -5.63 -3.87
CA ALA A 8 1.95 -4.75 -2.78
C ALA A 8 2.69 -3.49 -3.28
N PRO A 9 2.54 -2.35 -2.60
CA PRO A 9 3.29 -1.14 -2.91
C PRO A 9 4.72 -1.21 -2.35
N ALA A 10 5.70 -0.74 -3.11
CA ALA A 10 7.07 -0.55 -2.61
C ALA A 10 7.59 0.85 -2.98
N GLY A 11 7.91 1.62 -1.94
CA GLY A 11 8.49 2.96 -2.07
C GLY A 11 9.99 3.02 -1.75
N SER A 12 10.64 1.87 -1.55
CA SER A 12 12.08 1.71 -1.39
C SER A 12 12.42 0.23 -1.56
N LEU A 13 13.70 -0.11 -1.79
CA LEU A 13 14.15 -1.49 -1.90
C LEU A 13 13.91 -2.30 -0.62
N GLU A 14 14.06 -1.69 0.56
CA GLU A 14 13.74 -2.33 1.85
C GLU A 14 12.26 -2.73 1.91
N LYS A 15 11.35 -1.83 1.53
CA LYS A 15 9.90 -2.11 1.50
C LYS A 15 9.54 -3.19 0.48
N LEU A 16 10.24 -3.24 -0.65
CA LEU A 16 10.08 -4.29 -1.65
C LEU A 16 10.39 -5.66 -1.05
N LYS A 17 11.57 -5.80 -0.44
CA LYS A 17 12.02 -7.08 0.16
C LYS A 17 11.02 -7.54 1.23
N ILE A 18 10.61 -6.60 2.10
CA ILE A 18 9.60 -6.85 3.14
C ILE A 18 8.26 -7.28 2.53
N ALA A 19 7.76 -6.62 1.49
CA ALA A 19 6.52 -7.03 0.84
C ALA A 19 6.58 -8.48 0.33
N ILE A 20 7.68 -8.84 -0.33
CA ILE A 20 7.89 -10.19 -0.86
C ILE A 20 8.00 -11.22 0.27
N ASP A 21 8.81 -10.94 1.30
CA ASP A 21 9.04 -11.88 2.40
C ASP A 21 7.79 -12.11 3.25
N PHE A 22 6.88 -11.12 3.32
CA PHE A 22 5.60 -11.25 4.02
C PHE A 22 4.48 -11.86 3.17
N GLY A 23 4.75 -12.18 1.89
CA GLY A 23 3.86 -12.98 1.04
C GLY A 23 3.13 -12.22 -0.07
N ALA A 24 3.67 -11.09 -0.55
CA ALA A 24 3.21 -10.49 -1.80
C ALA A 24 3.58 -11.40 -2.99
N ASP A 25 2.71 -11.44 -4.01
CA ASP A 25 3.00 -12.17 -5.25
C ASP A 25 3.69 -11.29 -6.29
N ALA A 26 3.40 -9.99 -6.22
CA ALA A 26 4.04 -8.96 -7.02
C ALA A 26 4.18 -7.67 -6.21
N VAL A 27 5.11 -6.82 -6.64
CA VAL A 27 5.29 -5.47 -6.09
C VAL A 27 5.16 -4.44 -7.20
N TYR A 28 4.67 -3.24 -6.87
CA TYR A 28 4.76 -2.09 -7.78
C TYR A 28 5.59 -0.95 -7.20
N ILE A 29 6.46 -0.39 -8.03
CA ILE A 29 7.39 0.68 -7.69
C ILE A 29 7.22 1.90 -8.60
N GLY A 30 7.86 3.01 -8.26
CA GLY A 30 8.08 4.13 -9.18
C GLY A 30 9.54 4.19 -9.60
N GLY A 31 9.80 4.24 -10.91
CA GLY A 31 11.14 4.50 -11.44
C GLY A 31 11.46 5.99 -11.48
N GLY A 32 12.59 6.36 -12.10
CA GLY A 32 13.10 7.74 -12.11
C GLY A 32 12.21 8.78 -12.79
N ARG A 33 11.17 8.39 -13.54
CA ARG A 33 10.26 9.34 -14.21
C ARG A 33 8.85 8.79 -14.45
N LEU A 34 7.93 9.68 -14.82
CA LEU A 34 6.56 9.40 -15.30
C LEU A 34 5.65 8.64 -14.31
N ASN A 35 5.94 8.65 -13.01
CA ASN A 35 5.11 7.99 -12.00
C ASN A 35 4.36 8.97 -11.09
N LEU A 36 3.17 8.57 -10.66
CA LEU A 36 2.45 9.25 -9.60
C LEU A 36 3.07 8.87 -8.25
N ARG A 37 4.04 9.66 -7.81
CA ARG A 37 4.42 10.11 -6.44
C ARG A 37 5.87 10.57 -6.53
N ALA A 38 6.08 11.73 -7.14
CA ALA A 38 7.41 12.26 -7.41
C ALA A 38 8.26 12.48 -6.13
N PHE A 39 7.62 12.55 -4.96
CA PHE A 39 8.26 12.74 -3.65
C PHE A 39 8.49 11.44 -2.84
N SER A 40 8.17 10.24 -3.36
CA SER A 40 8.65 9.00 -2.73
C SER A 40 10.09 8.71 -3.17
N ASP A 41 10.83 7.93 -2.38
CA ASP A 41 12.13 7.41 -2.77
C ASP A 41 11.95 6.50 -4.01
N ASN A 42 12.07 7.10 -5.19
CA ASN A 42 11.93 6.38 -6.45
C ASN A 42 13.20 5.58 -6.71
N PHE A 43 13.04 4.42 -7.31
CA PHE A 43 14.14 3.49 -7.51
C PHE A 43 15.10 4.02 -8.58
N THR A 44 16.39 3.94 -8.26
CA THR A 44 17.47 3.98 -9.25
C THR A 44 17.45 2.73 -10.14
N ASN A 45 18.18 2.74 -11.25
CA ASN A 45 18.27 1.56 -12.12
C ASN A 45 18.97 0.40 -11.39
N GLU A 46 19.93 0.70 -10.53
CA GLU A 46 20.68 -0.27 -9.73
C GLU A 46 19.77 -0.93 -8.68
N GLU A 47 19.02 -0.14 -7.91
CA GLU A 47 18.04 -0.68 -6.95
C GLU A 47 16.93 -1.46 -7.65
N MET A 48 16.51 -1.02 -8.85
CA MET A 48 15.51 -1.72 -9.64
C MET A 48 16.04 -3.08 -10.10
N ALA A 49 17.27 -3.14 -10.61
CA ALA A 49 17.90 -4.41 -11.00
C ALA A 49 18.03 -5.37 -9.80
N GLU A 50 18.43 -4.88 -8.64
CA GLU A 50 18.48 -5.68 -7.41
C GLU A 50 17.08 -6.16 -6.99
N GLY A 51 16.08 -5.28 -7.04
CA GLY A 51 14.70 -5.61 -6.71
C GLY A 51 14.09 -6.65 -7.66
N ILE A 52 14.30 -6.51 -8.96
CA ILE A 52 13.87 -7.49 -9.99
C ILE A 52 14.49 -8.85 -9.67
N LYS A 53 15.81 -8.89 -9.47
CA LYS A 53 16.50 -10.13 -9.10
C LYS A 53 15.91 -10.75 -7.84
N TYR A 54 15.68 -9.95 -6.79
CA TYR A 54 15.12 -10.43 -5.52
C TYR A 54 13.74 -11.07 -5.69
N CYS A 55 12.87 -10.44 -6.49
CA CYS A 55 11.55 -10.94 -6.84
C CYS A 55 11.64 -12.24 -7.65
N HIS A 56 12.41 -12.24 -8.74
CA HIS A 56 12.51 -13.38 -9.66
C HIS A 56 13.15 -14.61 -9.02
N ASP A 57 14.16 -14.45 -8.17
CA ASP A 57 14.76 -15.54 -7.36
C ASP A 57 13.73 -16.26 -6.48
N ARG A 58 12.59 -15.60 -6.18
CA ARG A 58 11.48 -16.11 -5.34
C ARG A 58 10.21 -16.41 -6.16
N GLY A 59 10.30 -16.37 -7.49
CA GLY A 59 9.15 -16.58 -8.39
C GLY A 59 8.08 -15.49 -8.28
N LYS A 60 8.45 -14.28 -7.86
CA LYS A 60 7.57 -13.12 -7.70
C LYS A 60 7.84 -12.08 -8.79
N LYS A 61 6.90 -11.18 -9.02
CA LYS A 61 6.97 -10.18 -10.12
C LYS A 61 7.20 -8.75 -9.63
N LEU A 62 7.74 -7.91 -10.51
CA LEU A 62 7.92 -6.48 -10.28
C LEU A 62 7.30 -5.64 -11.40
N TYR A 63 6.45 -4.69 -11.01
CA TYR A 63 5.79 -3.77 -11.92
C TYR A 63 6.27 -2.32 -11.71
N VAL A 64 6.46 -1.59 -12.81
CA VAL A 64 6.89 -0.18 -12.76
C VAL A 64 5.75 0.76 -13.13
N THR A 65 5.48 1.73 -12.28
CA THR A 65 4.46 2.75 -12.55
C THR A 65 4.98 3.80 -13.54
N MET A 66 4.17 4.05 -14.58
CA MET A 66 4.31 5.11 -15.58
C MET A 66 2.94 5.79 -15.81
N ASN A 67 2.26 6.13 -14.71
CA ASN A 67 0.84 6.43 -14.66
C ASN A 67 0.48 7.92 -14.55
N VAL A 68 1.36 8.82 -15.02
CA VAL A 68 1.05 10.25 -15.17
C VAL A 68 0.27 10.53 -16.46
N PHE A 69 -0.27 11.74 -16.58
CA PHE A 69 -0.72 12.32 -17.85
C PHE A 69 0.39 13.23 -18.41
N PRO A 70 1.22 12.75 -19.36
CA PRO A 70 2.39 13.48 -19.84
C PRO A 70 1.99 14.67 -20.72
N ARG A 71 2.84 15.70 -20.74
CA ARG A 71 2.83 16.76 -21.77
C ARG A 71 3.86 16.42 -22.86
N ASN A 72 3.84 17.13 -23.98
CA ASN A 72 4.75 16.85 -25.12
C ASN A 72 6.23 16.73 -24.72
N HIS A 73 6.73 17.57 -23.80
CA HIS A 73 8.12 17.45 -23.34
C HIS A 73 8.38 16.17 -22.55
N ASP A 74 7.40 15.68 -21.79
CA ASP A 74 7.48 14.46 -20.98
C ASP A 74 7.59 13.20 -21.89
N LEU A 75 7.17 13.28 -23.16
CA LEU A 75 7.25 12.18 -24.13
C LEU A 75 8.64 12.03 -24.75
N THR A 76 9.54 13.00 -24.56
CA THR A 76 10.89 12.92 -25.13
C THR A 76 11.65 11.73 -24.52
N GLY A 77 12.10 10.82 -25.38
CA GLY A 77 12.79 9.58 -24.97
C GLY A 77 11.88 8.57 -24.25
N VAL A 78 10.55 8.67 -24.36
CA VAL A 78 9.59 7.73 -23.73
C VAL A 78 9.88 6.27 -24.10
N GLU A 79 10.09 6.02 -25.38
CA GLU A 79 10.37 4.69 -25.93
C GLU A 79 11.69 4.10 -25.40
N ASP A 80 12.77 4.88 -25.38
CA ASP A 80 14.07 4.42 -24.88
C ASP A 80 14.01 3.98 -23.41
N TYR A 81 13.28 4.71 -22.58
CA TYR A 81 13.10 4.34 -21.18
C TYR A 81 12.27 3.06 -21.02
N ILE A 82 11.18 2.92 -21.78
CA ILE A 82 10.36 1.69 -21.74
C ILE A 82 11.19 0.49 -22.18
N LYS A 83 11.98 0.64 -23.24
CA LYS A 83 12.92 -0.38 -23.69
C LYS A 83 13.97 -0.70 -22.62
N GLY A 84 14.46 0.31 -21.90
CA GLY A 84 15.33 0.12 -20.75
C GLY A 84 14.70 -0.71 -19.63
N LEU A 85 13.45 -0.40 -19.25
CA LEU A 85 12.70 -1.18 -18.25
C LEU A 85 12.51 -2.64 -18.68
N TYR A 86 12.14 -2.86 -19.95
CA TYR A 86 12.00 -4.20 -20.51
C TYR A 86 13.32 -4.98 -20.45
N ASN A 87 14.43 -4.37 -20.87
CA ASN A 87 15.76 -5.00 -20.83
C ASN A 87 16.26 -5.30 -19.42
N LEU A 88 15.82 -4.54 -18.40
CA LEU A 88 16.12 -4.82 -17.00
C LEU A 88 15.34 -6.03 -16.45
N GLY A 89 14.30 -6.49 -17.15
CA GLY A 89 13.45 -7.60 -16.72
C GLY A 89 12.22 -7.16 -15.94
N VAL A 90 11.74 -5.93 -16.11
CA VAL A 90 10.44 -5.51 -15.55
C VAL A 90 9.32 -6.36 -16.14
N ASP A 91 8.47 -6.93 -15.28
CA ASP A 91 7.40 -7.84 -15.72
C ASP A 91 6.23 -7.09 -16.39
N ALA A 92 5.88 -5.90 -15.88
CA ALA A 92 4.82 -5.07 -16.44
C ALA A 92 5.00 -3.59 -16.12
N ILE A 93 4.41 -2.72 -16.94
CA ILE A 93 4.26 -1.28 -16.64
C ILE A 93 2.81 -0.93 -16.31
N ILE A 94 2.62 -0.05 -15.33
CA ILE A 94 1.30 0.45 -14.93
C ILE A 94 1.12 1.87 -15.49
N VAL A 95 0.28 2.02 -16.52
CA VAL A 95 0.15 3.24 -17.33
C VAL A 95 -1.25 3.84 -17.27
N ALA A 96 -1.40 5.14 -17.55
CA ALA A 96 -2.72 5.80 -17.57
C ALA A 96 -3.05 6.41 -18.93
N ASP A 97 -2.04 6.91 -19.64
CA ASP A 97 -2.20 7.72 -20.84
C ASP A 97 -2.04 6.89 -22.13
N PRO A 98 -2.90 7.09 -23.16
CA PRO A 98 -2.79 6.43 -24.45
C PRO A 98 -1.42 6.54 -25.11
N SER A 99 -0.74 7.69 -24.97
CA SER A 99 0.56 7.91 -25.61
C SER A 99 1.64 6.97 -25.06
N ILE A 100 1.59 6.66 -23.76
CA ILE A 100 2.53 5.74 -23.13
C ILE A 100 2.22 4.30 -23.54
N ILE A 101 0.94 3.94 -23.69
CA ILE A 101 0.53 2.62 -24.21
C ILE A 101 1.04 2.43 -25.65
N MET A 102 0.86 3.45 -26.51
CA MET A 102 1.37 3.42 -27.88
C MET A 102 2.90 3.29 -27.91
N ALA A 103 3.61 4.09 -27.12
CA ALA A 103 5.07 4.02 -27.01
C ALA A 103 5.56 2.64 -26.54
N ALA A 104 4.90 2.04 -25.55
CA ALA A 104 5.27 0.73 -25.03
C ALA A 104 5.12 -0.37 -26.09
N ARG A 105 4.00 -0.35 -26.82
CA ARG A 105 3.76 -1.32 -27.90
C ARG A 105 4.76 -1.21 -29.05
N THR A 106 5.29 -0.01 -29.30
CA THR A 106 6.35 0.19 -30.30
C THR A 106 7.71 -0.25 -29.77
N ALA A 107 8.08 0.19 -28.56
CA ALA A 107 9.44 0.05 -28.04
C ALA A 107 9.74 -1.32 -27.41
N ALA A 108 8.73 -1.95 -26.81
CA ALA A 108 8.81 -3.23 -26.10
C ALA A 108 7.47 -4.00 -26.21
N PRO A 109 7.15 -4.59 -27.38
CA PRO A 109 5.85 -5.20 -27.65
C PRO A 109 5.49 -6.37 -26.72
N ASP A 110 6.49 -7.03 -26.13
CA ASP A 110 6.31 -8.17 -25.22
C ASP A 110 6.21 -7.75 -23.74
N LEU A 111 6.35 -6.46 -23.42
CA LEU A 111 6.20 -5.95 -22.06
C LEU A 111 4.71 -5.87 -21.70
N GLU A 112 4.29 -6.52 -20.62
CA GLU A 112 2.89 -6.47 -20.19
C GLU A 112 2.49 -5.04 -19.78
N ILE A 113 1.29 -4.63 -20.22
CA ILE A 113 0.74 -3.31 -19.93
C ILE A 113 -0.45 -3.46 -19.00
N HIS A 114 -0.36 -2.85 -17.82
CA HIS A 114 -1.45 -2.75 -16.85
C HIS A 114 -2.01 -1.33 -16.85
N LEU A 115 -3.33 -1.17 -16.95
CA LEU A 115 -3.97 0.14 -16.93
C LEU A 115 -4.22 0.59 -15.49
N SER A 116 -3.65 1.74 -15.13
CA SER A 116 -3.82 2.43 -13.87
C SER A 116 -5.26 2.88 -13.64
N THR A 117 -5.71 2.86 -12.37
CA THR A 117 -7.00 3.41 -11.93
C THR A 117 -7.22 4.87 -12.36
N GLN A 118 -6.14 5.62 -12.66
CA GLN A 118 -6.19 6.98 -13.21
C GLN A 118 -6.93 7.08 -14.55
N ALA A 119 -7.03 5.99 -15.31
CA ALA A 119 -7.81 5.94 -16.54
C ALA A 119 -9.34 5.90 -16.28
N ASN A 120 -9.76 5.70 -15.03
CA ASN A 120 -11.14 5.75 -14.55
C ASN A 120 -12.09 4.77 -15.27
N VAL A 121 -11.69 3.50 -15.37
CA VAL A 121 -12.52 2.49 -16.03
C VAL A 121 -13.63 2.02 -15.08
N THR A 122 -14.88 2.29 -15.47
CA THR A 122 -16.10 1.98 -14.69
C THR A 122 -17.07 1.02 -15.36
N ASN A 123 -16.82 0.61 -16.60
CA ASN A 123 -17.76 -0.22 -17.35
C ASN A 123 -17.04 -1.19 -18.29
N TRP A 124 -17.78 -2.19 -18.75
CA TRP A 124 -17.24 -3.29 -19.56
C TRP A 124 -16.77 -2.82 -20.94
N MET A 125 -17.45 -1.85 -21.56
CA MET A 125 -17.06 -1.31 -22.87
C MET A 125 -15.71 -0.61 -22.81
N ALA A 126 -15.50 0.24 -21.80
CA ALA A 126 -14.20 0.88 -21.59
C ALA A 126 -13.11 -0.15 -21.26
N THR A 127 -13.43 -1.17 -20.45
CA THR A 127 -12.50 -2.26 -20.14
C THR A 127 -12.07 -3.00 -21.41
N LYS A 128 -13.04 -3.39 -22.24
CA LYS A 128 -12.81 -4.07 -23.53
C LYS A 128 -12.01 -3.20 -24.50
N PHE A 129 -12.34 -1.91 -24.61
CA PHE A 129 -11.58 -0.96 -25.43
C PHE A 129 -10.09 -0.97 -25.07
N TRP A 130 -9.75 -0.84 -23.78
CA TRP A 130 -8.36 -0.85 -23.34
C TRP A 130 -7.66 -2.17 -23.60
N TYR A 131 -8.36 -3.29 -23.40
CA TYR A 131 -7.86 -4.61 -23.74
C TYR A 131 -7.49 -4.72 -25.23
N GLU A 132 -8.36 -4.25 -26.12
CA GLU A 132 -8.11 -4.21 -27.57
C GLU A 132 -6.95 -3.27 -27.95
N GLN A 133 -6.62 -2.28 -27.11
CA GLN A 133 -5.44 -1.43 -27.29
C GLN A 133 -4.12 -2.11 -26.83
N GLY A 134 -4.17 -3.34 -26.32
CA GLY A 134 -2.99 -4.11 -25.87
C GLY A 134 -2.79 -4.10 -24.35
N VAL A 135 -3.74 -3.60 -23.57
CA VAL A 135 -3.69 -3.71 -22.10
C VAL A 135 -4.03 -5.14 -21.68
N LYS A 136 -3.18 -5.76 -20.87
CA LYS A 136 -3.41 -7.11 -20.34
C LYS A 136 -4.30 -7.11 -19.09
N ARG A 137 -4.09 -6.13 -18.21
CA ARG A 137 -4.79 -6.01 -16.92
C ARG A 137 -5.35 -4.61 -16.71
N VAL A 138 -6.60 -4.51 -16.29
CA VAL A 138 -7.27 -3.24 -16.01
C VAL A 138 -7.48 -3.07 -14.51
N VAL A 139 -6.87 -2.04 -13.92
CA VAL A 139 -7.17 -1.62 -12.55
C VAL A 139 -8.46 -0.81 -12.56
N LEU A 140 -9.52 -1.40 -12.01
CA LEU A 140 -10.84 -0.79 -12.00
C LEU A 140 -10.89 0.46 -11.11
N ALA A 141 -11.86 1.33 -11.41
CA ALA A 141 -12.20 2.47 -10.58
C ALA A 141 -12.62 2.00 -9.17
N ARG A 142 -12.29 2.79 -8.15
CA ARG A 142 -12.53 2.44 -6.73
C ARG A 142 -13.97 2.71 -6.28
N GLU A 143 -14.76 3.29 -7.16
CA GLU A 143 -16.15 3.67 -6.97
C GLU A 143 -17.14 2.56 -7.39
N LEU A 144 -16.65 1.42 -7.87
CA LEU A 144 -17.51 0.32 -8.34
C LEU A 144 -17.99 -0.59 -7.21
N THR A 145 -19.22 -1.06 -7.36
CA THR A 145 -19.82 -2.14 -6.57
C THR A 145 -19.40 -3.52 -7.08
N PHE A 146 -19.55 -4.57 -6.25
CA PHE A 146 -19.39 -5.96 -6.68
C PHE A 146 -20.30 -6.31 -7.86
N ASN A 147 -21.55 -5.82 -7.85
CA ASN A 147 -22.48 -6.07 -8.95
C ASN A 147 -21.96 -5.49 -10.27
N GLU A 148 -21.45 -4.26 -10.26
CA GLU A 148 -20.86 -3.65 -11.46
C GLU A 148 -19.58 -4.37 -11.90
N ILE A 149 -18.72 -4.78 -10.96
CA ILE A 149 -17.51 -5.56 -11.26
C ILE A 149 -17.87 -6.90 -11.92
N ASN A 150 -18.91 -7.59 -11.43
CA ASN A 150 -19.38 -8.85 -12.01
C ASN A 150 -19.91 -8.63 -13.44
N VAL A 151 -20.70 -7.58 -13.67
CA VAL A 151 -21.16 -7.20 -15.03
C VAL A 151 -19.98 -6.91 -15.95
N ILE A 152 -18.92 -6.25 -15.44
CA ILE A 152 -17.68 -6.07 -16.21
C ILE A 152 -17.07 -7.41 -16.57
N LYS A 153 -16.89 -8.31 -15.60
CA LYS A 153 -16.23 -9.60 -15.84
C LYS A 153 -16.99 -10.50 -16.82
N GLU A 154 -18.33 -10.47 -16.81
CA GLU A 154 -19.19 -11.24 -17.71
C GLU A 154 -19.13 -10.77 -19.17
N ASN A 155 -18.73 -9.52 -19.43
CA ASN A 155 -18.82 -8.88 -20.75
C ASN A 155 -17.45 -8.58 -21.40
N ILE A 156 -16.34 -9.04 -20.80
CA ILE A 156 -14.98 -8.87 -21.33
C ILE A 156 -14.35 -10.22 -21.70
N PRO A 157 -13.33 -10.24 -22.58
CA PRO A 157 -12.57 -11.45 -22.87
C PRO A 157 -12.02 -12.12 -21.60
N GLU A 158 -11.96 -13.45 -21.58
CA GLU A 158 -11.52 -14.20 -20.40
C GLU A 158 -10.08 -13.86 -20.00
N GLU A 159 -9.24 -13.60 -21.00
CA GLU A 159 -7.82 -13.26 -20.88
C GLU A 159 -7.57 -11.82 -20.42
N CYS A 160 -8.61 -10.98 -20.38
CA CYS A 160 -8.55 -9.64 -19.81
C CYS A 160 -8.60 -9.74 -18.28
N GLU A 161 -7.47 -9.42 -17.63
CA GLU A 161 -7.35 -9.49 -16.18
C GLU A 161 -7.93 -8.23 -15.53
N LEU A 162 -8.61 -8.42 -14.40
CA LEU A 162 -9.12 -7.32 -13.57
C LEU A 162 -8.30 -7.20 -12.29
N GLU A 163 -8.04 -5.97 -11.86
CA GLU A 163 -7.40 -5.64 -10.60
C GLU A 163 -8.25 -4.64 -9.83
N VAL A 164 -8.37 -4.82 -8.51
CA VAL A 164 -9.10 -3.90 -7.63
C VAL A 164 -8.24 -3.53 -6.43
N PHE A 165 -8.43 -2.32 -5.91
CA PHE A 165 -7.87 -1.98 -4.60
C PHE A 165 -8.68 -2.70 -3.51
N ILE A 166 -7.99 -3.26 -2.53
CA ILE A 166 -8.60 -3.94 -1.38
C ILE A 166 -8.27 -3.28 -0.05
N HIS A 167 -7.22 -2.45 -0.01
CA HIS A 167 -6.77 -1.81 1.22
C HIS A 167 -6.06 -0.48 0.94
N GLY A 168 -6.17 0.46 1.88
CA GLY A 168 -5.41 1.71 1.90
C GLY A 168 -6.25 2.95 1.58
N SER A 169 -5.58 4.09 1.43
CA SER A 169 -6.29 5.38 1.43
C SER A 169 -7.16 5.60 0.18
N MET A 170 -8.43 5.88 0.41
CA MET A 170 -9.38 6.29 -0.63
C MET A 170 -9.21 7.76 -1.01
N CYS A 171 -9.35 8.09 -2.29
CA CYS A 171 -9.44 9.47 -2.75
C CYS A 171 -10.89 9.94 -2.73
N VAL A 172 -11.14 11.20 -2.42
CA VAL A 172 -12.47 11.82 -2.61
C VAL A 172 -12.65 12.28 -4.06
N ALA A 173 -11.56 12.60 -4.75
CA ALA A 173 -11.60 12.95 -6.17
C ALA A 173 -11.68 11.67 -7.02
N TYR A 174 -12.49 11.72 -8.07
CA TYR A 174 -12.79 10.60 -8.96
C TYR A 174 -11.51 9.94 -9.48
N SER A 175 -11.22 8.76 -8.92
CA SER A 175 -10.04 7.94 -9.19
C SER A 175 -8.69 8.71 -9.18
N GLY A 176 -8.58 9.74 -8.34
CA GLY A 176 -7.35 10.51 -8.10
C GLY A 176 -7.11 11.71 -9.01
N ARG A 177 -8.06 12.07 -9.89
CA ARG A 177 -7.99 13.28 -10.73
C ARG A 177 -8.39 14.53 -9.95
N CYS A 178 -7.43 15.17 -9.29
CA CYS A 178 -7.68 16.29 -8.37
C CYS A 178 -7.13 17.62 -8.91
N LEU A 179 -8.00 18.63 -9.05
CA LEU A 179 -7.61 20.01 -9.42
C LEU A 179 -7.29 20.88 -8.21
N ILE A 180 -7.87 20.59 -7.04
CA ILE A 180 -7.75 21.40 -5.82
C ILE A 180 -6.30 21.54 -5.39
N SER A 181 -5.53 20.45 -5.42
CA SER A 181 -4.10 20.46 -5.06
C SER A 181 -3.28 21.41 -5.95
N ASN A 182 -3.57 21.45 -7.25
CA ASN A 182 -2.88 22.33 -8.18
C ASN A 182 -3.31 23.78 -7.99
N TYR A 183 -4.62 24.02 -7.93
CA TYR A 183 -5.19 25.36 -7.80
C TYR A 183 -4.73 26.06 -6.52
N MET A 184 -4.74 25.36 -5.39
CA MET A 184 -4.41 25.97 -4.09
C MET A 184 -2.90 26.12 -3.85
N LEU A 185 -2.08 25.16 -4.29
CA LEU A 185 -0.69 25.05 -3.85
C LEU A 185 0.32 24.92 -5.01
N GLY A 186 -0.12 25.05 -6.26
CA GLY A 186 0.71 24.80 -7.44
C GLY A 186 1.19 23.34 -7.56
N ARG A 187 0.58 22.42 -6.80
CA ARG A 187 0.98 21.02 -6.69
C ARG A 187 0.03 20.13 -7.49
N ASP A 188 0.35 19.87 -8.75
CA ASP A 188 -0.44 19.02 -9.65
C ASP A 188 -0.52 17.54 -9.19
N ALA A 189 -1.68 17.13 -8.68
CA ALA A 189 -1.91 15.75 -8.24
C ALA A 189 -1.77 14.73 -9.39
N ASN A 190 -2.02 15.14 -10.64
CA ASN A 190 -1.94 14.31 -11.84
C ASN A 190 -0.49 14.14 -12.36
N LYS A 191 0.46 14.87 -11.75
CA LYS A 191 1.91 14.69 -11.92
C LYS A 191 2.58 14.07 -10.68
N GLY A 192 1.79 13.48 -9.78
CA GLY A 192 2.31 12.77 -8.62
C GLY A 192 2.76 13.68 -7.47
N ILE A 193 2.48 14.97 -7.52
CA ILE A 193 2.88 15.93 -6.48
C ILE A 193 1.72 16.33 -5.56
N CYS A 194 0.66 15.51 -5.47
CA CYS A 194 -0.52 15.75 -4.63
C CYS A 194 -0.16 16.22 -3.20
N SER A 195 -0.77 17.31 -2.74
CA SER A 195 -0.59 17.89 -1.40
C SER A 195 -1.51 17.28 -0.34
N ASN A 196 -2.44 16.41 -0.76
CA ASN A 196 -3.57 15.96 0.05
C ASN A 196 -4.46 17.13 0.54
N ALA A 197 -4.58 18.21 -0.25
CA ALA A 197 -5.43 19.36 0.07
C ALA A 197 -6.87 18.95 0.44
N CYS A 198 -7.42 17.92 -0.20
CA CYS A 198 -8.72 17.35 0.14
C CYS A 198 -8.86 16.81 1.58
N ARG A 199 -7.80 16.84 2.39
CA ARG A 199 -7.79 16.42 3.80
C ARG A 199 -7.63 17.59 4.76
N TYR A 200 -7.59 18.83 4.25
CA TYR A 200 -7.48 20.02 5.09
C TYR A 200 -8.84 20.35 5.69
N LYS A 201 -8.84 21.15 6.76
CA LYS A 201 -10.08 21.72 7.31
C LYS A 201 -10.46 22.92 6.47
N TYR A 202 -11.69 22.92 5.97
CA TYR A 202 -12.22 23.98 5.12
C TYR A 202 -13.36 24.71 5.80
N TYR A 203 -13.54 25.96 5.41
CA TYR A 203 -14.75 26.74 5.62
C TYR A 203 -15.22 27.20 4.25
N LEU A 204 -16.52 27.15 3.99
CA LEU A 204 -17.12 27.72 2.79
C LEU A 204 -17.63 29.12 3.14
N VAL A 205 -17.30 30.12 2.32
CA VAL A 205 -17.77 31.49 2.51
C VAL A 205 -18.55 31.88 1.26
N GLU A 206 -19.76 32.39 1.43
CA GLU A 206 -20.53 32.97 0.33
C GLU A 206 -19.92 34.34 -0.03
N GLU A 207 -19.74 34.63 -1.32
CA GLU A 207 -19.15 35.89 -1.79
C GLU A 207 -19.91 37.13 -1.29
N THR A 208 -21.24 37.05 -1.21
CA THR A 208 -22.08 38.16 -0.72
C THR A 208 -22.10 38.29 0.81
N ARG A 209 -21.51 37.31 1.52
CA ARG A 209 -21.44 37.25 2.99
C ARG A 209 -20.02 36.90 3.47
N PRO A 210 -19.03 37.78 3.23
CA PRO A 210 -17.61 37.46 3.38
C PRO A 210 -17.14 37.16 4.82
N ASN A 211 -17.99 37.39 5.82
CA ASN A 211 -17.71 37.09 7.23
C ASN A 211 -18.60 35.96 7.79
N GLU A 212 -19.45 35.36 6.95
CA GLU A 212 -20.27 34.20 7.32
C GLU A 212 -19.57 32.94 6.80
N TYR A 213 -18.81 32.32 7.69
CA TYR A 213 -18.11 31.07 7.41
C TYR A 213 -19.07 29.91 7.67
N TYR A 214 -19.53 29.26 6.61
CA TYR A 214 -20.23 27.99 6.69
C TYR A 214 -19.20 26.90 6.94
N PRO A 215 -19.27 26.25 8.10
CA PRO A 215 -18.29 25.25 8.43
C PRO A 215 -18.60 23.95 7.66
N VAL A 216 -17.56 23.31 7.17
CA VAL A 216 -17.60 21.94 6.63
C VAL A 216 -17.59 21.00 7.84
N ILE A 217 -18.76 20.65 8.39
CA ILE A 217 -18.90 19.92 9.67
C ILE A 217 -19.63 18.57 9.55
N GLU A 218 -19.09 17.63 10.33
CA GLU A 218 -19.60 16.36 10.90
C GLU A 218 -20.99 16.31 11.57
N ASP A 219 -22.05 15.71 11.04
CA ASP A 219 -23.22 15.37 11.90
C ASP A 219 -23.85 14.01 11.57
N ASP A 220 -24.83 13.58 12.37
CA ASP A 220 -25.52 12.28 12.29
C ASP A 220 -26.25 12.05 10.94
N ASN A 221 -26.41 13.10 10.12
CA ASN A 221 -26.98 13.06 8.77
C ASN A 221 -25.94 13.33 7.67
N GLY A 222 -24.66 13.47 8.01
CA GLY A 222 -23.52 13.54 7.09
C GLY A 222 -22.85 14.90 7.00
N THR A 223 -21.52 14.89 6.87
CA THR A 223 -20.71 16.10 6.65
C THR A 223 -20.39 16.38 5.20
N TYR A 224 -20.65 17.64 4.94
CA TYR A 224 -20.36 18.45 3.78
C TYR A 224 -18.87 18.66 3.51
N ILE A 225 -18.18 17.91 2.64
CA ILE A 225 -16.93 18.35 1.92
C ILE A 225 -15.55 17.90 2.52
N MET A 226 -15.35 16.58 2.62
CA MET A 226 -14.06 15.84 2.47
C MET A 226 -13.29 15.35 3.73
N ASN A 227 -13.53 14.09 4.11
CA ASN A 227 -12.51 13.17 4.62
C ASN A 227 -12.83 11.72 4.19
N SER A 228 -11.85 10.97 3.71
CA SER A 228 -12.05 9.59 3.25
C SER A 228 -11.68 8.57 4.33
N LYS A 229 -12.53 7.58 4.60
CA LYS A 229 -12.13 6.35 5.29
C LYS A 229 -11.04 5.63 4.51
N ASP A 230 -10.21 4.85 5.20
CA ASP A 230 -9.29 3.94 4.52
C ASP A 230 -10.07 2.70 4.07
N LEU A 231 -9.82 2.24 2.85
CA LEU A 231 -10.41 0.99 2.33
C LEU A 231 -9.85 -0.18 3.12
N CYS A 232 -10.71 -1.12 3.50
CA CYS A 232 -10.31 -2.42 4.03
C CYS A 232 -11.37 -3.47 3.72
N MET A 233 -10.97 -4.50 2.97
CA MET A 233 -11.83 -5.61 2.57
C MET A 233 -11.45 -6.94 3.26
N ILE A 234 -10.68 -6.88 4.36
CA ILE A 234 -10.15 -8.07 5.04
C ILE A 234 -11.25 -9.02 5.54
N ASN A 235 -12.42 -8.48 5.91
CA ASN A 235 -13.58 -9.26 6.36
C ASN A 235 -14.36 -9.92 5.21
N HIS A 236 -14.01 -9.62 3.95
CA HIS A 236 -14.77 -9.95 2.75
C HIS A 236 -13.94 -10.73 1.72
N ILE A 237 -12.97 -11.52 2.19
CA ILE A 237 -12.15 -12.39 1.33
C ILE A 237 -12.98 -13.32 0.45
N PRO A 238 -14.04 -14.01 0.95
CA PRO A 238 -14.87 -14.86 0.10
C PRO A 238 -15.52 -14.10 -1.06
N GLU A 239 -16.08 -12.92 -0.81
CA GLU A 239 -16.73 -12.08 -1.81
C GLU A 239 -15.72 -11.57 -2.85
N LEU A 240 -14.54 -11.13 -2.39
CA LEU A 240 -13.45 -10.73 -3.27
C LEU A 240 -13.01 -11.89 -4.20
N ILE A 241 -12.82 -13.10 -3.67
CA ILE A 241 -12.39 -14.25 -4.47
C ILE A 241 -13.49 -14.68 -5.45
N LYS A 242 -14.76 -14.69 -5.01
CA LYS A 242 -15.91 -15.05 -5.85
C LYS A 242 -16.15 -14.06 -6.99
N SER A 243 -15.72 -12.79 -6.85
CA SER A 243 -15.82 -11.79 -7.93
C SER A 243 -14.98 -12.13 -9.17
N GLY A 244 -14.03 -13.07 -9.08
CA GLY A 244 -13.18 -13.46 -10.20
C GLY A 244 -12.12 -12.43 -10.59
N VAL A 245 -11.89 -11.42 -9.75
CA VAL A 245 -10.78 -10.45 -9.90
C VAL A 245 -9.44 -11.17 -9.75
N HIS A 246 -8.46 -10.78 -10.57
CA HIS A 246 -7.19 -11.50 -10.71
C HIS A 246 -6.09 -10.98 -9.78
N SER A 247 -6.15 -9.71 -9.41
CA SER A 247 -5.16 -9.04 -8.56
C SER A 247 -5.83 -8.16 -7.52
N PHE A 248 -5.39 -8.32 -6.28
CA PHE A 248 -5.77 -7.53 -5.13
C PHE A 248 -4.66 -6.55 -4.80
N LYS A 249 -4.90 -5.28 -5.12
CA LYS A 249 -3.94 -4.22 -4.97
C LYS A 249 -4.05 -3.54 -3.61
N ILE A 250 -2.90 -3.36 -2.95
CA ILE A 250 -2.79 -2.58 -1.72
C ILE A 250 -2.27 -1.18 -2.07
N GLU A 251 -2.92 -0.11 -1.61
CA GLU A 251 -2.37 1.25 -1.72
C GLU A 251 -1.48 1.58 -0.52
N GLY A 252 -0.32 2.17 -0.77
CA GLY A 252 0.58 2.55 0.33
C GLY A 252 2.02 2.83 -0.02
N ARG A 253 2.36 3.28 -1.24
CA ARG A 253 3.77 3.46 -1.65
C ARG A 253 4.58 4.42 -0.77
N MET A 254 3.92 5.37 -0.11
CA MET A 254 4.53 6.29 0.87
C MET A 254 4.38 5.83 2.34
N LYS A 255 3.79 4.66 2.60
CA LYS A 255 3.63 4.12 3.95
C LYS A 255 4.94 3.49 4.44
N SER A 256 4.99 3.19 5.73
CA SER A 256 6.15 2.58 6.38
C SER A 256 6.31 1.10 6.01
N GLU A 257 7.48 0.55 6.31
CA GLU A 257 7.77 -0.88 6.22
C GLU A 257 6.78 -1.69 7.05
N PHE A 258 6.48 -1.22 8.27
CA PHE A 258 5.52 -1.84 9.17
C PHE A 258 4.11 -1.92 8.55
N TYR A 259 3.67 -0.86 7.86
CA TYR A 259 2.39 -0.88 7.16
C TYR A 259 2.36 -1.96 6.08
N VAL A 260 3.39 -2.01 5.22
CA VAL A 260 3.47 -2.99 4.13
C VAL A 260 3.49 -4.41 4.69
N ALA A 261 4.33 -4.68 5.68
CA ALA A 261 4.44 -6.00 6.32
C ALA A 261 3.09 -6.48 6.90
N SER A 262 2.44 -5.65 7.72
CA SER A 262 1.19 -6.01 8.39
C SER A 262 0.03 -6.23 7.39
N VAL A 263 -0.10 -5.37 6.38
CA VAL A 263 -1.18 -5.49 5.40
C VAL A 263 -0.98 -6.72 4.53
N VAL A 264 0.22 -6.92 3.99
CA VAL A 264 0.51 -8.08 3.14
C VAL A 264 0.30 -9.38 3.92
N LYS A 265 0.80 -9.45 5.17
CA LYS A 265 0.61 -10.59 6.06
C LYS A 265 -0.86 -10.94 6.26
N ALA A 266 -1.66 -9.97 6.69
CA ALA A 266 -3.06 -10.19 7.04
C ALA A 266 -3.84 -10.71 5.83
N TYR A 267 -3.67 -10.09 4.66
CA TYR A 267 -4.35 -10.56 3.44
C TYR A 267 -3.80 -11.90 2.96
N ARG A 268 -2.49 -12.16 3.06
CA ARG A 268 -1.91 -13.43 2.69
C ARG A 268 -2.49 -14.57 3.51
N GLU A 269 -2.47 -14.44 4.84
CA GLU A 269 -2.99 -15.45 5.74
C GLU A 269 -4.49 -15.68 5.55
N ALA A 270 -5.27 -14.61 5.35
CA ALA A 270 -6.70 -14.72 5.12
C ALA A 270 -7.03 -15.43 3.79
N ILE A 271 -6.32 -15.08 2.72
CA ILE A 271 -6.49 -15.72 1.40
C ILE A 271 -6.02 -17.18 1.44
N ASP A 272 -4.85 -17.45 2.03
CA ASP A 272 -4.32 -18.80 2.13
C ASP A 272 -5.28 -19.70 2.94
N THR A 273 -5.78 -19.22 4.08
CA THR A 273 -6.80 -19.91 4.89
C THR A 273 -8.08 -20.19 4.10
N TYR A 274 -8.55 -19.25 3.27
CA TYR A 274 -9.69 -19.49 2.39
C TYR A 274 -9.43 -20.61 1.39
N PHE A 275 -8.25 -20.64 0.76
CA PHE A 275 -7.92 -21.66 -0.24
C PHE A 275 -7.61 -23.03 0.36
N GLU A 276 -7.23 -23.12 1.64
CA GLU A 276 -7.09 -24.38 2.38
C GLU A 276 -8.43 -25.07 2.62
N ASN A 277 -9.47 -24.31 2.99
CA ASN A 277 -10.82 -24.84 3.20
C ASN A 277 -11.91 -23.80 2.87
N PRO A 278 -12.32 -23.68 1.60
CA PRO A 278 -13.31 -22.68 1.18
C PRO A 278 -14.69 -22.85 1.83
N GLU A 279 -15.14 -24.09 2.02
CA GLU A 279 -16.47 -24.38 2.60
C GLU A 279 -16.51 -24.13 4.11
N GLY A 280 -15.38 -24.36 4.80
CA GLY A 280 -15.22 -24.15 6.23
C GLY A 280 -14.53 -22.84 6.60
N TYR A 281 -14.36 -21.90 5.66
CA TYR A 281 -13.64 -20.66 5.91
C TYR A 281 -14.25 -19.90 7.09
N LYS A 282 -13.38 -19.55 8.05
CA LYS A 282 -13.73 -18.72 9.20
C LYS A 282 -12.75 -17.56 9.27
N PHE A 283 -13.30 -16.36 9.36
CA PHE A 283 -12.50 -15.17 9.60
C PHE A 283 -11.82 -15.27 10.97
N LYS A 284 -10.54 -14.87 11.03
CA LYS A 284 -9.79 -14.78 12.27
C LYS A 284 -9.59 -13.31 12.63
N GLU A 285 -10.05 -12.94 13.83
CA GLU A 285 -10.02 -11.54 14.30
C GLU A 285 -8.59 -10.97 14.35
N GLU A 286 -7.59 -11.83 14.57
CA GLU A 286 -6.16 -11.49 14.58
C GLU A 286 -5.70 -10.76 13.30
N TRP A 287 -6.34 -11.01 12.16
CA TRP A 287 -6.04 -10.32 10.91
C TRP A 287 -6.50 -8.86 10.95
N LEU A 288 -7.69 -8.59 11.47
CA LEU A 288 -8.17 -7.22 11.67
C LEU A 288 -7.37 -6.52 12.75
N GLU A 289 -7.07 -7.19 13.87
CA GLU A 289 -6.21 -6.66 14.94
C GLU A 289 -4.84 -6.22 14.40
N THR A 290 -4.22 -7.03 13.53
CA THR A 290 -2.97 -6.67 12.85
C THR A 290 -3.10 -5.38 12.05
N LEU A 291 -4.22 -5.19 11.34
CA LEU A 291 -4.50 -3.98 10.57
C LEU A 291 -4.88 -2.79 11.44
N LEU A 292 -5.33 -2.98 12.68
CA LEU A 292 -5.59 -1.89 13.62
C LEU A 292 -4.29 -1.35 14.25
N LYS A 293 -3.20 -2.12 14.25
CA LYS A 293 -1.90 -1.70 14.79
C LYS A 293 -1.16 -0.69 13.90
N ILE A 294 -1.43 -0.66 12.60
CA ILE A 294 -0.75 0.26 11.67
C ILE A 294 -1.39 1.65 11.70
N SER A 295 -0.71 2.67 11.16
CA SER A 295 -1.32 3.98 11.02
C SER A 295 -2.41 3.98 9.95
N HIS A 296 -3.66 4.08 10.41
CA HIS A 296 -4.86 4.03 9.59
C HIS A 296 -5.86 5.11 10.00
N ARG A 297 -6.82 5.38 9.12
CA ARG A 297 -8.09 6.03 9.49
C ARG A 297 -9.15 4.94 9.64
N GLN A 298 -10.32 5.28 10.18
CA GLN A 298 -11.44 4.33 10.26
C GLN A 298 -11.62 3.59 8.92
N TYR A 299 -11.77 2.27 9.01
CA TYR A 299 -11.89 1.41 7.86
C TYR A 299 -13.32 1.39 7.29
N HIS A 300 -13.43 1.20 5.97
CA HIS A 300 -14.70 1.02 5.26
C HIS A 300 -14.51 0.12 4.05
N THR A 301 -15.59 -0.47 3.56
CA THR A 301 -15.61 -1.34 2.38
C THR A 301 -15.63 -0.57 1.06
N GLY A 302 -15.30 0.73 1.06
CA GLY A 302 -15.46 1.59 -0.12
C GLY A 302 -16.87 1.49 -0.73
N PHE A 303 -16.95 1.35 -2.05
CA PHE A 303 -18.20 1.26 -2.79
C PHE A 303 -18.64 -0.18 -3.08
N PHE A 304 -17.87 -1.20 -2.66
CA PHE A 304 -18.10 -2.60 -3.04
C PHE A 304 -19.55 -3.09 -2.80
N PHE A 305 -20.23 -2.59 -1.77
CA PHE A 305 -21.60 -2.99 -1.43
C PHE A 305 -22.69 -1.97 -1.81
N GLY A 306 -22.36 -0.96 -2.63
CA GLY A 306 -23.33 0.04 -3.12
C GLY A 306 -23.84 1.02 -2.06
N LYS A 307 -23.43 0.87 -0.80
CA LYS A 307 -23.67 1.84 0.25
C LYS A 307 -22.70 3.01 0.07
N THR A 308 -23.20 4.10 -0.51
CA THR A 308 -22.49 5.37 -0.53
C THR A 308 -22.58 6.03 0.83
N GLY A 309 -21.43 6.28 1.46
CA GLY A 309 -21.34 7.28 2.52
C GLY A 309 -21.76 6.86 3.91
N GLU A 310 -21.13 5.83 4.48
CA GLU A 310 -20.79 5.95 5.90
C GLU A 310 -19.49 6.75 5.96
N GLN A 311 -19.60 8.09 6.05
CA GLN A 311 -18.46 8.99 6.26
C GLN A 311 -17.86 8.78 7.66
N ASN A 312 -16.66 9.28 7.92
CA ASN A 312 -16.02 9.07 9.22
C ASN A 312 -16.54 10.08 10.24
N TYR A 313 -17.68 9.74 10.84
CA TYR A 313 -18.46 10.59 11.77
C TYR A 313 -17.73 10.97 13.06
N GLU A 314 -16.62 10.30 13.38
CA GLU A 314 -15.88 10.52 14.63
C GLU A 314 -14.59 11.36 14.43
N GLY A 315 -14.06 11.48 13.20
CA GLY A 315 -12.92 12.35 12.91
C GLY A 315 -12.01 11.96 11.73
N SER A 316 -11.07 12.84 11.38
CA SER A 316 -10.11 12.65 10.25
C SER A 316 -8.67 12.30 10.65
N SER A 317 -8.40 12.21 11.95
CA SER A 317 -7.09 11.90 12.48
C SER A 317 -6.69 10.45 12.23
N TYR A 318 -5.39 10.21 12.07
CA TYR A 318 -4.85 8.86 12.05
C TYR A 318 -4.88 8.26 13.46
N VAL A 319 -5.40 7.05 13.57
CA VAL A 319 -5.18 6.17 14.72
C VAL A 319 -3.74 5.67 14.64
N ARG A 320 -2.98 5.80 15.73
CA ARG A 320 -1.55 5.47 15.80
C ARG A 320 -1.21 4.94 17.18
N ASP A 321 -1.86 3.85 17.56
CA ASP A 321 -1.76 3.33 18.92
C ASP A 321 -0.56 2.41 19.13
N TYR A 322 0.21 2.13 18.08
CA TYR A 322 1.40 1.28 18.13
C TYR A 322 2.57 1.95 17.41
N ASP A 323 3.77 1.70 17.90
CA ASP A 323 5.03 2.10 17.27
C ASP A 323 5.90 0.88 17.01
N ILE A 324 6.59 0.88 15.87
CA ILE A 324 7.72 -0.03 15.64
C ILE A 324 8.92 0.50 16.43
N VAL A 325 9.40 -0.25 17.42
CA VAL A 325 10.49 0.18 18.30
C VAL A 325 11.85 -0.31 17.82
N GLY A 326 11.90 -1.39 17.05
CA GLY A 326 13.14 -1.87 16.46
C GLY A 326 12.93 -2.93 15.38
N VAL A 327 14.03 -3.24 14.68
CA VAL A 327 14.10 -4.31 13.67
C VAL A 327 15.30 -5.19 14.00
N VAL A 328 15.10 -6.49 14.03
CA VAL A 328 16.17 -7.47 14.31
C VAL A 328 17.17 -7.50 13.15
N LYS A 329 18.46 -7.42 13.49
CA LYS A 329 19.59 -7.53 12.55
C LYS A 329 20.42 -8.79 12.73
N GLY A 330 20.21 -9.51 13.83
CA GLY A 330 20.83 -10.80 14.08
C GLY A 330 20.42 -11.37 15.43
N TYR A 331 20.59 -12.66 15.60
CA TYR A 331 20.33 -13.38 16.84
C TYR A 331 21.41 -14.44 17.04
N ASP A 332 21.96 -14.50 18.23
CA ASP A 332 22.96 -15.48 18.63
C ASP A 332 22.29 -16.52 19.54
N GLU A 333 22.21 -17.76 19.06
CA GLU A 333 21.50 -18.84 19.75
C GLU A 333 22.18 -19.32 21.04
N GLU A 334 23.51 -19.20 21.14
CA GLU A 334 24.29 -19.66 22.30
C GLU A 334 24.13 -18.67 23.47
N THR A 335 24.28 -17.38 23.18
CA THR A 335 24.20 -16.31 24.17
C THR A 335 22.76 -15.85 24.44
N LYS A 336 21.82 -16.20 23.54
CA LYS A 336 20.43 -15.72 23.52
C LYS A 336 20.37 -14.19 23.37
N GLU A 337 21.31 -13.60 22.64
CA GLU A 337 21.38 -12.16 22.39
C GLU A 337 20.85 -11.82 20.99
N ALA A 338 19.86 -10.92 20.93
CA ALA A 338 19.42 -10.33 19.68
C ALA A 338 20.08 -8.97 19.48
N THR A 339 20.56 -8.69 18.26
CA THR A 339 21.02 -7.37 17.83
C THR A 339 19.90 -6.65 17.11
N ILE A 340 19.54 -5.47 17.59
CA ILE A 340 18.36 -4.71 17.16
C ILE A 340 18.79 -3.33 16.64
N LEU A 341 18.27 -2.96 15.47
CA LEU A 341 18.30 -1.58 14.97
C LEU A 341 17.12 -0.81 15.57
N GLN A 342 17.41 0.22 16.34
CA GLN A 342 16.39 1.08 16.94
C GLN A 342 15.60 1.87 15.88
N LYS A 343 14.28 1.95 16.07
CA LYS A 343 13.37 2.79 15.29
C LYS A 343 12.67 3.83 16.17
N ASN A 344 12.11 3.42 17.31
CA ASN A 344 11.49 4.29 18.31
C ASN A 344 11.99 3.98 19.72
N ARG A 345 11.67 4.84 20.69
CA ARG A 345 12.17 4.70 22.06
C ARG A 345 11.63 3.43 22.72
N VAL A 346 12.51 2.66 23.34
CA VAL A 346 12.17 1.45 24.11
C VAL A 346 13.08 1.31 25.33
N PHE A 347 12.57 0.70 26.40
CA PHE A 347 13.23 0.55 27.69
C PHE A 347 13.51 -0.91 28.01
N GLU A 348 14.52 -1.14 28.85
CA GLU A 348 14.76 -2.47 29.41
C GLU A 348 13.57 -2.88 30.27
N GLY A 349 13.16 -4.14 30.14
CA GLY A 349 12.01 -4.72 30.81
C GLY A 349 10.69 -4.52 30.06
N ASP A 350 10.66 -3.75 28.97
CA ASP A 350 9.49 -3.64 28.11
C ASP A 350 9.13 -5.01 27.49
N GLU A 351 7.84 -5.28 27.45
CA GLU A 351 7.26 -6.36 26.65
C GLU A 351 6.85 -5.79 25.28
N VAL A 352 7.26 -6.47 24.22
CA VAL A 352 7.01 -6.08 22.83
C VAL A 352 6.47 -7.26 22.04
N GLU A 353 5.61 -6.96 21.09
CA GLU A 353 5.06 -7.92 20.15
C GLU A 353 6.00 -8.07 18.94
N ILE A 354 6.25 -9.30 18.51
CA ILE A 354 7.07 -9.58 17.33
C ILE A 354 6.18 -9.81 16.12
N LEU A 355 6.32 -8.94 15.11
CA LEU A 355 5.77 -9.16 13.78
C LEU A 355 6.79 -9.93 12.94
N ARG A 356 6.41 -11.15 12.57
CA ARG A 356 7.20 -12.06 11.72
C ARG A 356 6.36 -12.57 10.54
N ALA A 357 7.01 -12.73 9.40
CA ALA A 357 6.41 -13.35 8.23
C ALA A 357 5.93 -14.78 8.58
N HIS A 358 4.72 -15.15 8.13
CA HIS A 358 4.14 -16.49 8.28
C HIS A 358 4.03 -17.03 9.72
N THR A 359 4.17 -16.17 10.75
CA THR A 359 4.05 -16.57 12.17
C THR A 359 3.09 -15.63 12.89
N PRO A 360 2.14 -16.13 13.71
CA PRO A 360 1.32 -15.26 14.55
C PRO A 360 2.18 -14.35 15.43
N TYR A 361 1.61 -13.22 15.86
CA TYR A 361 2.28 -12.36 16.83
C TYR A 361 2.63 -13.14 18.10
N PHE A 362 3.81 -12.87 18.64
CA PHE A 362 4.22 -13.40 19.94
C PHE A 362 4.97 -12.34 20.74
N ASN A 363 4.85 -12.42 22.06
CA ASN A 363 5.47 -11.45 22.96
C ASN A 363 6.89 -11.87 23.34
N VAL A 364 7.76 -10.88 23.46
CA VAL A 364 9.08 -11.04 24.09
C VAL A 364 9.34 -9.92 25.07
N LYS A 365 10.08 -10.23 26.13
CA LYS A 365 10.55 -9.24 27.10
C LYS A 365 12.00 -8.88 26.80
N LEU A 366 12.28 -7.58 26.70
CA LEU A 366 13.61 -7.07 26.41
C LEU A 366 14.44 -6.97 27.69
N ASN A 367 15.36 -7.90 27.93
CA ASN A 367 16.18 -7.91 29.15
C ASN A 367 17.64 -7.57 28.85
N LYS A 368 18.38 -7.06 29.85
CA LYS A 368 19.83 -6.80 29.78
C LYS A 368 20.22 -6.01 28.53
N MET A 369 19.63 -4.82 28.37
CA MET A 369 19.89 -4.00 27.20
C MET A 369 21.34 -3.48 27.20
N PHE A 370 21.98 -3.55 26.04
CA PHE A 370 23.37 -3.14 25.87
C PHE A 370 23.55 -2.25 24.64
N ASP A 371 24.13 -1.07 24.83
CA ASP A 371 24.43 -0.10 23.77
C ASP A 371 25.76 -0.49 23.11
N ILE A 372 25.71 -0.91 21.84
CA ILE A 372 26.89 -1.43 21.12
C ILE A 372 27.93 -0.33 20.90
N GLU A 373 27.51 0.89 20.55
CA GLU A 373 28.44 1.99 20.26
C GLU A 373 29.15 2.49 21.52
N LYS A 374 28.41 2.59 22.63
CA LYS A 374 28.96 3.06 23.91
C LYS A 374 29.61 1.94 24.73
N ASN A 375 29.52 0.70 24.26
CA ASN A 375 30.03 -0.49 24.91
C ASN A 375 29.63 -0.57 26.39
N LYS A 376 28.35 -0.35 26.70
CA LYS A 376 27.83 -0.35 28.07
C LYS A 376 26.38 -0.81 28.17
N ALA A 377 26.02 -1.32 29.34
CA ALA A 377 24.62 -1.57 29.69
C ALA A 377 23.82 -0.26 29.62
N THR A 378 22.59 -0.34 29.14
CA THR A 378 21.66 0.79 29.04
C THR A 378 20.27 0.34 29.44
N ASN A 379 19.52 1.19 30.14
CA ASN A 379 18.11 0.95 30.44
C ASN A 379 17.16 1.47 29.34
N VAL A 380 17.71 2.10 28.29
CA VAL A 380 16.92 2.74 27.24
C VAL A 380 17.66 2.73 25.90
N ALA A 381 16.90 2.51 24.82
CA ALA A 381 17.30 2.80 23.45
C ALA A 381 16.47 3.98 22.93
N ASN A 382 17.11 5.15 22.76
CA ASN A 382 16.44 6.41 22.42
C ASN A 382 17.21 7.26 21.40
N ARG A 383 18.28 6.73 20.82
CA ARG A 383 19.08 7.42 19.81
C ARG A 383 18.71 6.85 18.44
N ALA A 384 18.31 7.72 17.52
CA ALA A 384 17.88 7.32 16.18
C ALA A 384 18.93 6.42 15.53
N HIS A 385 18.50 5.27 15.01
CA HIS A 385 19.36 4.27 14.36
C HIS A 385 20.44 3.63 15.23
N MET A 386 20.36 3.74 16.56
CA MET A 386 21.31 3.03 17.42
C MET A 386 21.15 1.52 17.30
N MET A 387 22.27 0.83 17.31
CA MET A 387 22.32 -0.62 17.43
C MET A 387 22.44 -1.00 18.91
N PHE A 388 21.56 -1.86 19.38
CA PHE A 388 21.57 -2.35 20.75
C PHE A 388 21.36 -3.86 20.80
N LYS A 389 21.88 -4.49 21.84
CA LYS A 389 21.61 -5.90 22.13
C LYS A 389 20.59 -6.05 23.24
N VAL A 390 19.81 -7.13 23.18
CA VAL A 390 18.88 -7.58 24.22
C VAL A 390 19.03 -9.08 24.42
N LYS A 391 18.87 -9.54 25.66
CA LYS A 391 18.74 -10.96 25.96
C LYS A 391 17.27 -11.39 25.85
N VAL A 392 17.00 -12.33 24.96
CA VAL A 392 15.66 -12.85 24.67
C VAL A 392 15.75 -14.36 24.47
N ASP A 393 15.03 -15.14 25.29
CA ASP A 393 15.10 -16.61 25.26
C ASP A 393 14.44 -17.21 24.01
N THR A 394 13.45 -16.52 23.44
CA THR A 394 12.81 -16.87 22.18
C THR A 394 13.72 -16.47 21.01
N GLU A 395 13.92 -17.39 20.06
CA GLU A 395 14.69 -17.13 18.84
C GLU A 395 14.05 -15.99 18.01
N LEU A 396 14.84 -14.97 17.71
CA LEU A 396 14.47 -13.88 16.81
C LEU A 396 15.15 -14.05 15.45
N LYS A 397 14.44 -13.70 14.38
CA LYS A 397 14.93 -13.81 13.00
C LYS A 397 15.26 -12.45 12.44
N GLU A 398 16.20 -12.40 11.50
CA GLU A 398 16.51 -11.17 10.80
C GLU A 398 15.25 -10.56 10.18
N ASN A 399 15.09 -9.24 10.31
CA ASN A 399 13.95 -8.44 9.87
C ASN A 399 12.64 -8.65 10.65
N ASP A 400 12.63 -9.43 11.74
CA ASP A 400 11.54 -9.35 12.71
C ASP A 400 11.36 -7.91 13.21
N MET A 401 10.12 -7.45 13.27
CA MET A 401 9.80 -6.10 13.72
C MET A 401 9.26 -6.14 15.15
N LEU A 402 9.85 -5.35 16.03
CA LEU A 402 9.39 -5.19 17.41
C LEU A 402 8.33 -4.08 17.43
N VAL A 403 7.11 -4.44 17.81
CA VAL A 403 5.94 -3.56 17.86
C VAL A 403 5.53 -3.36 19.32
N LYS A 404 5.27 -2.11 19.70
CA LYS A 404 4.87 -1.76 21.06
C LYS A 404 3.63 -0.86 21.03
N GLY A 405 2.62 -1.22 21.81
CA GLY A 405 1.48 -0.33 22.06
C GLY A 405 1.92 0.94 22.79
N LYS A 406 1.42 2.09 22.35
CA LYS A 406 1.51 3.34 23.09
C LYS A 406 0.68 3.16 24.35
N ARG A 407 1.33 3.28 25.51
CA ARG A 407 0.58 3.56 26.73
C ARG A 407 -0.08 4.91 26.50
N VAL A 408 -1.40 4.94 26.42
CA VAL A 408 -2.13 6.18 26.67
C VAL A 408 -1.73 6.54 28.10
N LEU A 409 -0.88 7.56 28.25
CA LEU A 409 -0.79 8.23 29.52
C LEU A 409 -2.20 8.82 29.70
N GLU A 410 -3.02 8.17 30.52
CA GLU A 410 -4.16 8.84 31.13
C GLU A 410 -3.57 10.05 31.85
N LEU A 411 -3.73 11.23 31.24
CA LEU A 411 -3.34 12.52 31.81
C LEU A 411 -4.45 13.03 32.70
#